data_AF-A0A411PIZ6-F1
#
_entry.id   AF-A0A411PIZ6-F1
#
_cell.length_a   1.000
_cell.length_b   1.000
_cell.length_c   1.000
_cell.angle_alpha   90.00
_cell.angle_beta   90.00
_cell.angle_gamma   90.00
#
_symmetry.space_group_name_H-M   'P 1'
#
loop_
_entity.id
_entity.type
_entity.pdbx_description
1 polymer ?
#
loop_
_entity_poly.entity_id
_entity_poly.type
_entity_poly.pdbx_seq_one_letter_code
_entity_poly.pdbx_strand_id
1 'polypeptide(L)'
;MQKQQGFTLIELVVVIIILGILAVTAAPKFINLQGDARVSALQGLKASIQGANTLVYSKAALAGKEKGTSQTVTISGDASASPATNVDVTTDYGYMTALLVNFQNAVQIDVAAGTDPGAAGLTTEWIFDAATGDFWQVGAPSTCKLTYTAAASAGALPTFSAIPAATDC
;
A
#
# COMPACT_ATOMS: atom_id res chain seq x y z
N MET A 1 -17.05 39.39 -45.23
CA MET A 1 -17.82 38.24 -44.70
C MET A 1 -17.03 36.97 -45.01
N GLN A 2 -16.44 36.33 -44.00
CA GLN A 2 -15.78 35.04 -44.20
C GLN A 2 -16.85 33.94 -44.24
N LYS A 3 -16.85 33.13 -45.31
CA LYS A 3 -17.75 31.98 -45.45
C LYS A 3 -17.37 30.96 -44.37
N GLN A 4 -18.25 30.75 -43.40
CA GLN A 4 -18.13 29.67 -42.43
C GLN A 4 -18.39 28.35 -43.18
N GLN A 5 -17.34 27.60 -43.47
CA GLN A 5 -17.46 26.24 -44.00
C GLN A 5 -17.90 25.35 -42.84
N GLY A 6 -19.15 24.89 -42.86
CA GLY A 6 -19.63 23.90 -41.89
C GLY A 6 -19.03 22.53 -42.14
N PHE A 7 -18.88 21.73 -41.08
CA PHE A 7 -18.51 20.32 -41.19
C PHE A 7 -19.58 19.53 -41.95
N THR A 8 -19.16 18.58 -42.77
CA THR A 8 -20.07 17.67 -43.46
C THR A 8 -20.58 16.60 -42.49
N LEU A 9 -21.81 16.12 -42.71
CA LEU A 9 -22.36 15.02 -41.91
C LEU A 9 -21.49 13.75 -42.00
N ILE A 10 -20.87 13.52 -43.16
CA ILE A 10 -20.03 12.34 -43.36
C ILE A 10 -18.71 12.41 -42.59
N GLU A 11 -18.09 13.59 -42.47
CA GLU A 11 -16.90 13.77 -41.63
C GLU A 11 -17.19 13.43 -40.17
N LEU A 12 -18.34 13.90 -39.66
CA LEU A 12 -18.73 13.60 -38.29
C LEU A 12 -18.99 12.10 -38.07
N VAL A 13 -19.64 11.42 -39.03
CA VAL A 13 -19.88 9.98 -38.97
C VAL A 13 -18.59 9.16 -39.03
N VAL A 14 -17.64 9.54 -39.89
CA VAL A 14 -16.35 8.82 -39.98
C VAL A 14 -15.56 8.97 -38.68
N VAL A 15 -15.57 10.15 -38.05
CA VAL A 15 -14.86 10.37 -36.78
C VAL A 15 -15.41 9.48 -35.66
N ILE A 16 -16.74 9.38 -35.49
CA ILE A 16 -17.31 8.53 -34.44
C ILE A 16 -17.04 7.04 -34.69
N ILE A 17 -16.98 6.60 -35.96
CA ILE A 17 -16.63 5.21 -36.31
C ILE A 17 -15.19 4.91 -35.93
N ILE A 18 -14.25 5.81 -36.28
CA ILE A 18 -12.83 5.64 -35.92
C ILE A 18 -12.67 5.62 -34.40
N LEU A 19 -13.32 6.54 -33.68
CA LEU A 19 -13.28 6.55 -32.21
C LEU A 19 -13.89 5.27 -31.61
N GLY A 20 -14.94 4.71 -32.20
CA GLY A 20 -15.54 3.45 -31.78
C GLY A 20 -14.57 2.26 -31.89
N ILE A 21 -13.85 2.13 -33.01
CA ILE A 21 -12.87 1.06 -33.21
C ILE A 21 -11.71 1.19 -32.22
N LEU A 22 -11.21 2.42 -32.02
CA LEU A 22 -10.13 2.67 -31.06
C LEU A 22 -10.55 2.36 -29.62
N ALA A 23 -11.77 2.70 -29.23
CA ALA A 23 -12.29 2.42 -27.90
C ALA A 23 -12.37 0.91 -27.60
N VAL A 24 -12.90 0.11 -28.54
CA VAL A 24 -13.06 -1.34 -28.35
C VAL A 24 -11.72 -2.07 -28.25
N THR A 25 -10.71 -1.61 -29.00
CA THR A 25 -9.37 -2.23 -28.96
C THR A 25 -8.52 -1.78 -27.76
N ALA A 26 -8.71 -0.55 -27.28
CA ALA A 26 -7.97 -0.01 -26.13
C ALA A 26 -8.53 -0.45 -24.77
N ALA A 27 -9.86 -0.59 -24.64
CA ALA A 27 -10.51 -0.85 -23.36
C ALA A 27 -10.01 -2.13 -22.64
N PRO A 28 -9.86 -3.30 -23.31
CA PRO A 28 -9.37 -4.50 -22.65
C PRO A 28 -7.95 -4.35 -22.10
N LYS A 29 -7.07 -3.63 -22.82
CA LYS A 29 -5.70 -3.39 -22.38
C LYS A 29 -5.65 -2.44 -21.18
N PHE A 30 -6.50 -1.42 -21.15
CA PHE A 30 -6.58 -0.47 -20.04
C PHE A 30 -7.09 -1.11 -18.74
N ILE A 31 -8.02 -2.07 -18.84
CA ILE A 31 -8.52 -2.81 -17.67
C ILE A 31 -7.40 -3.66 -17.04
N ASN A 32 -6.63 -4.39 -17.84
CA ASN A 32 -5.53 -5.23 -17.33
C ASN A 32 -4.40 -4.39 -16.70
N LEU A 33 -4.12 -3.20 -17.24
CA LEU A 33 -3.06 -2.32 -16.72
C LEU A 33 -3.33 -1.81 -15.29
N GLN A 34 -4.59 -1.62 -14.91
CA GLN A 34 -4.93 -1.17 -13.56
C GLN A 34 -4.68 -2.27 -12.52
N GLY A 35 -5.07 -3.50 -12.81
CA GLY A 35 -4.79 -4.66 -11.96
C GLY A 35 -3.29 -4.90 -11.79
N ASP A 36 -2.53 -4.86 -12.90
CA ASP A 36 -1.07 -5.00 -12.88
C ASP A 36 -0.39 -3.88 -12.08
N ALA A 37 -0.88 -2.63 -12.18
CA ALA A 37 -0.36 -1.50 -11.42
C ALA A 37 -0.57 -1.69 -9.92
N ARG A 38 -1.75 -2.17 -9.50
CA ARG A 38 -2.07 -2.46 -8.09
C ARG A 38 -1.23 -3.61 -7.54
N VAL A 39 -1.08 -4.68 -8.30
CA VAL A 39 -0.22 -5.82 -7.95
C VAL A 39 1.23 -5.34 -7.75
N SER A 40 1.72 -4.47 -8.64
CA SER A 40 3.06 -3.89 -8.53
C SER A 40 3.19 -2.99 -7.29
N ALA A 41 2.17 -2.19 -6.97
CA ALA A 41 2.13 -1.37 -5.76
C ALA A 41 2.15 -2.24 -4.48
N LEU A 42 1.39 -3.34 -4.43
CA LEU A 42 1.40 -4.30 -3.33
C LEU A 42 2.77 -4.99 -3.16
N GLN A 43 3.45 -5.31 -4.27
CA GLN A 43 4.82 -5.84 -4.23
C GLN A 43 5.80 -4.79 -3.65
N GLY A 44 5.65 -3.53 -4.06
CA GLY A 44 6.42 -2.41 -3.52
C GLY A 44 6.20 -2.22 -2.02
N LEU A 45 4.93 -2.24 -1.58
CA LEU A 45 4.56 -2.17 -0.18
C LEU A 45 5.18 -3.32 0.62
N LYS A 46 5.05 -4.57 0.14
CA LYS A 46 5.64 -5.75 0.76
C LYS A 46 7.15 -5.59 0.94
N ALA A 47 7.87 -5.20 -0.11
CA ALA A 47 9.31 -4.98 -0.05
C ALA A 47 9.69 -3.88 0.95
N SER A 48 8.91 -2.80 0.99
CA SER A 48 9.11 -1.69 1.92
C SER A 48 8.96 -2.14 3.39
N ILE A 49 7.90 -2.88 3.71
CA ILE A 49 7.67 -3.44 5.06
C ILE A 49 8.77 -4.44 5.43
N GLN A 50 9.22 -5.29 4.48
CA GLN A 50 10.34 -6.22 4.71
C GLN A 50 11.64 -5.49 5.04
N GLY A 51 11.94 -4.42 4.30
CA GLY A 51 13.09 -3.55 4.56
C GLY A 51 13.00 -2.90 5.94
N ALA A 52 11.85 -2.32 6.28
CA ALA A 52 11.60 -1.72 7.59
C ALA A 52 11.75 -2.73 8.73
N ASN A 53 11.20 -3.94 8.58
CA ASN A 53 11.36 -5.01 9.57
C ASN A 53 12.83 -5.40 9.81
N THR A 54 13.65 -5.40 8.76
CA THR A 54 15.09 -5.71 8.88
C THR A 54 15.82 -4.62 9.68
N LEU A 55 15.48 -3.35 9.46
CA LEU A 55 16.04 -2.21 10.18
C LEU A 55 15.57 -2.18 11.65
N VAL A 56 14.28 -2.38 11.88
CA VAL A 56 13.66 -2.45 13.21
C VAL A 56 14.27 -3.59 14.01
N TYR A 57 14.44 -4.78 13.41
CA TYR A 57 15.10 -5.91 14.06
C TYR A 57 16.54 -5.60 14.44
N SER A 58 17.30 -4.95 13.54
CA SER A 58 18.67 -4.53 13.84
C SER A 58 18.72 -3.58 15.04
N LYS A 59 17.80 -2.63 15.12
CA LYS A 59 17.68 -1.72 16.28
C LYS A 59 17.26 -2.45 17.55
N ALA A 60 16.32 -3.39 17.45
CA ALA A 60 15.85 -4.20 18.57
C ALA A 60 16.98 -5.06 19.15
N ALA A 61 17.79 -5.69 18.29
CA ALA A 61 18.93 -6.51 18.70
C ALA A 61 20.03 -5.69 19.37
N LEU A 62 20.33 -4.48 18.87
CA LEU A 62 21.27 -3.56 19.52
C LEU A 62 20.78 -3.11 20.91
N ALA A 63 19.46 -3.02 21.10
CA ALA A 63 18.84 -2.70 22.38
C ALA A 63 18.62 -3.92 23.30
N GLY A 64 18.95 -5.13 22.86
CA GLY A 64 18.71 -6.38 23.61
C GLY A 64 17.22 -6.73 23.77
N LYS A 65 16.37 -6.25 22.86
CA LYS A 65 14.90 -6.40 22.88
C LYS A 65 14.39 -7.38 21.83
N GLU A 66 15.27 -8.05 21.09
CA GLU A 66 14.94 -8.89 19.92
C GLU A 66 14.21 -10.19 20.26
N LYS A 67 14.13 -10.58 21.53
CA LYS A 67 13.40 -11.78 21.99
C LYS A 67 12.15 -11.45 22.79
N GLY A 68 11.97 -10.18 23.16
CA GLY A 68 10.84 -9.74 23.97
C GLY A 68 9.58 -9.57 23.12
N THR A 69 8.43 -9.56 23.79
CA THR A 69 7.14 -9.16 23.23
C THR A 69 6.78 -7.76 23.70
N SER A 70 6.00 -7.04 22.90
CA SER A 70 5.52 -5.69 23.16
C SER A 70 6.63 -4.72 23.57
N GLN A 71 7.78 -4.81 22.89
CA GLN A 71 8.94 -3.99 23.16
C GLN A 71 8.88 -2.69 22.37
N THR A 72 9.20 -1.57 23.02
CA THR A 72 9.36 -0.29 22.33
C THR A 72 10.79 -0.14 21.81
N VAL A 73 10.94 0.07 20.51
CA VAL A 73 12.22 0.30 19.83
C VAL A 73 12.19 1.67 19.14
N THR A 74 13.10 2.55 19.54
CA THR A 74 13.27 3.87 18.92
C THR A 74 14.05 3.73 17.62
N ILE A 75 13.43 4.09 16.50
CA ILE A 75 14.04 3.99 15.17
C ILE A 75 14.70 5.30 14.74
N SER A 76 14.23 6.44 15.25
CA SER A 76 14.77 7.77 14.99
C SER A 76 14.39 8.74 16.12
N GLY A 77 14.99 9.93 16.12
CA GLY A 77 14.78 10.97 17.12
C GLY A 77 15.62 10.79 18.39
N ASP A 78 15.49 11.75 19.30
CA ASP A 78 16.19 11.77 20.57
C ASP A 78 15.19 11.74 21.73
N ALA A 79 15.22 10.65 22.49
CA ALA A 79 14.42 10.48 23.71
C ALA A 79 14.90 11.39 24.87
N SER A 80 16.10 11.96 24.75
CA SER A 80 16.69 12.87 25.75
C SER A 80 16.39 14.35 25.44
N ALA A 81 15.81 14.67 24.28
CA ALA A 81 15.45 16.03 23.89
C ALA A 81 14.18 16.52 24.62
N SER A 82 13.99 17.84 24.71
CA SER A 82 12.80 18.47 25.30
C SER A 82 12.16 19.49 24.33
N PRO A 83 10.99 19.21 23.74
CA PRO A 83 10.22 17.96 23.86
C PRO A 83 10.94 16.77 23.20
N ALA A 84 10.65 15.55 23.67
CA ALA A 84 11.20 14.34 23.10
C ALA A 84 10.73 14.20 21.64
N THR A 85 11.64 13.74 20.77
CA THR A 85 11.40 13.64 19.32
C THR A 85 11.46 12.19 18.83
N ASN A 86 11.45 11.23 19.77
CA ASN A 86 11.56 9.81 19.48
C ASN A 86 10.42 9.33 18.57
N VAL A 87 10.81 8.62 17.52
CA VAL A 87 9.92 7.87 16.65
C VAL A 87 10.07 6.41 17.05
N ASP A 88 9.02 5.87 17.66
CA ASP A 88 9.03 4.55 18.26
C ASP A 88 8.17 3.55 17.49
N VAL A 89 8.59 2.30 17.55
CA VAL A 89 7.89 1.16 16.95
C VAL A 89 7.72 0.09 18.03
N THR A 90 6.53 -0.48 18.13
CA THR A 90 6.26 -1.63 18.98
C THR A 90 6.63 -2.91 18.26
N THR A 91 7.44 -3.75 18.90
CA THR A 91 7.95 -4.98 18.31
C THR A 91 7.58 -6.21 19.13
N ASP A 92 7.35 -7.31 18.41
CA ASP A 92 7.32 -8.66 18.95
C ASP A 92 8.47 -9.43 18.32
N TYR A 93 9.32 -10.01 19.17
CA TYR A 93 10.49 -10.78 18.74
C TYR A 93 11.41 -9.99 17.78
N GLY A 94 11.55 -8.69 18.05
CA GLY A 94 12.37 -7.77 17.27
C GLY A 94 11.74 -7.28 15.97
N TYR A 95 10.60 -7.81 15.53
CA TYR A 95 9.90 -7.38 14.32
C TYR A 95 8.66 -6.54 14.65
N MET A 96 8.20 -5.72 13.70
CA MET A 96 7.04 -4.86 13.90
C MET A 96 5.78 -5.67 14.19
N THR A 97 4.99 -5.22 15.16
CA THR A 97 3.62 -5.73 15.35
C THR A 97 2.67 -5.14 14.30
N ALA A 98 1.49 -5.75 14.14
CA ALA A 98 0.45 -5.33 13.20
C ALA A 98 -0.32 -4.08 13.71
N LEU A 99 0.40 -3.02 14.09
CA LEU A 99 -0.16 -1.74 14.53
C LEU A 99 0.06 -0.68 13.47
N LEU A 100 -0.96 0.14 13.18
CA LEU A 100 -0.89 1.22 12.20
C LEU A 100 0.32 2.14 12.43
N VAL A 101 0.54 2.53 13.70
CA VAL A 101 1.62 3.45 14.09
C VAL A 101 3.00 2.89 13.72
N ASN A 102 3.20 1.56 13.76
CA ASN A 102 4.47 0.97 13.37
C ASN A 102 4.76 1.21 11.90
N PHE A 103 3.76 1.06 11.03
CA PHE A 103 3.91 1.27 9.60
C PHE A 103 4.08 2.75 9.27
N GLN A 104 3.33 3.64 9.92
CA GLN A 104 3.48 5.09 9.75
C GLN A 104 4.88 5.58 10.17
N ASN A 105 5.46 4.97 11.20
CA ASN A 105 6.76 5.38 11.73
C ASN A 105 7.93 4.73 10.98
N ALA A 106 7.82 3.45 10.63
CA ALA A 106 8.93 2.68 10.06
C ALA A 106 8.95 2.65 8.53
N VAL A 107 7.84 3.00 7.88
CA VAL A 107 7.67 2.93 6.43
C VAL A 107 7.21 4.28 5.90
N GLN A 108 7.82 4.75 4.81
CA GLN A 108 7.41 5.99 4.15
C GLN A 108 6.23 5.74 3.21
N ILE A 109 5.07 5.45 3.78
CA ILE A 109 3.80 5.28 3.05
C ILE A 109 2.72 6.16 3.68
N ASP A 110 1.82 6.65 2.86
CA ASP A 110 0.63 7.36 3.33
C ASP A 110 -0.49 6.36 3.63
N VAL A 111 -0.68 6.04 4.91
CA VAL A 111 -1.57 4.97 5.37
C VAL A 111 -2.48 5.41 6.52
N ALA A 112 -3.75 5.01 6.44
CA ALA A 112 -4.74 5.21 7.49
C ALA A 112 -5.36 3.89 7.96
N ALA A 113 -5.96 3.89 9.15
CA ALA A 113 -6.77 2.76 9.61
C ALA A 113 -8.08 2.67 8.81
N GLY A 114 -8.50 1.46 8.49
CA GLY A 114 -9.81 1.20 7.90
C GLY A 114 -10.03 -0.27 7.60
N THR A 115 -11.30 -0.63 7.38
CA THR A 115 -11.73 -2.03 7.14
C THR A 115 -12.37 -2.23 5.77
N ASP A 116 -12.47 -1.16 4.97
CA ASP A 116 -13.09 -1.17 3.64
C ASP A 116 -12.30 -0.29 2.65
N PRO A 117 -11.69 -0.87 1.59
CA PRO A 117 -10.98 -0.11 0.56
C PRO A 117 -11.88 0.84 -0.25
N GLY A 118 -13.19 0.62 -0.26
CA GLY A 118 -14.17 1.43 -0.98
C GLY A 118 -14.80 2.55 -0.13
N ALA A 119 -14.37 2.74 1.11
CA ALA A 119 -14.98 3.73 2.00
C ALA A 119 -14.86 5.16 1.43
N ALA A 120 -15.94 5.95 1.54
CA ALA A 120 -15.91 7.34 1.10
C ALA A 120 -15.09 8.22 2.05
N GLY A 121 -14.42 9.24 1.51
CA GLY A 121 -13.69 10.24 2.31
C GLY A 121 -12.27 9.84 2.72
N LEU A 122 -11.73 8.76 2.14
CA LEU A 122 -10.33 8.38 2.30
C LEU A 122 -9.42 9.36 1.55
N THR A 123 -8.40 9.88 2.24
CA THR A 123 -7.43 10.84 1.68
C THR A 123 -6.02 10.26 1.57
N THR A 124 -5.79 9.06 2.12
CA THR A 124 -4.51 8.37 2.10
C THR A 124 -4.39 7.45 0.87
N GLU A 125 -3.18 7.00 0.55
CA GLU A 125 -2.97 6.02 -0.52
C GLU A 125 -3.34 4.60 -0.09
N TRP A 126 -2.99 4.25 1.15
CA TRP A 126 -3.15 2.93 1.72
C TRP A 126 -4.12 2.92 2.89
N ILE A 127 -4.77 1.77 3.06
CA ILE A 127 -5.58 1.45 4.23
C ILE A 127 -4.99 0.21 4.89
N PHE A 128 -4.97 0.22 6.22
CA PHE A 128 -4.57 -0.92 7.03
C PHE A 128 -5.67 -1.30 8.03
N ASP A 129 -6.04 -2.58 8.04
CA ASP A 129 -6.89 -3.19 9.06
C ASP A 129 -6.02 -3.90 10.09
N ALA A 130 -5.94 -3.34 11.30
CA ALA A 130 -5.15 -3.91 12.39
C ALA A 130 -5.72 -5.23 12.94
N ALA A 131 -7.00 -5.53 12.72
CA ALA A 131 -7.62 -6.77 13.20
C ALA A 131 -7.20 -7.97 12.34
N THR A 132 -7.08 -7.79 11.03
CA THR A 132 -6.72 -8.86 10.09
C THR A 132 -5.27 -8.79 9.62
N GLY A 133 -4.61 -7.63 9.75
CA GLY A 133 -3.29 -7.36 9.19
C GLY A 133 -3.33 -7.04 7.69
N ASP A 134 -4.49 -6.73 7.13
CA ASP A 134 -4.66 -6.51 5.71
C ASP A 134 -4.34 -5.08 5.28
N PHE A 135 -3.67 -4.96 4.13
CA PHE A 135 -3.42 -3.71 3.43
C PHE A 135 -4.15 -3.69 2.08
N TRP A 136 -4.75 -2.54 1.76
CA TRP A 136 -5.31 -2.26 0.45
C TRP A 136 -4.90 -0.87 -0.03
N GLN A 137 -4.81 -0.72 -1.34
CA GLN A 137 -4.82 0.61 -1.95
C GLN A 137 -6.26 1.15 -1.94
N VAL A 138 -6.43 2.45 -1.70
CA VAL A 138 -7.76 3.07 -1.72
C VAL A 138 -8.44 2.86 -3.08
N GLY A 139 -9.72 2.44 -3.04
CA GLY A 139 -10.53 2.13 -4.23
C GLY A 139 -10.23 0.78 -4.89
N ALA A 140 -9.37 -0.05 -4.30
CA ALA A 140 -9.13 -1.41 -4.78
C ALA A 140 -10.30 -2.37 -4.41
N PRO A 141 -10.53 -3.44 -5.20
CA PRO A 141 -11.37 -4.55 -4.78
C PRO A 141 -10.91 -5.11 -3.43
N SER A 142 -11.84 -5.61 -2.62
CA SER A 142 -11.52 -6.21 -1.31
C SER A 142 -10.62 -7.45 -1.42
N THR A 143 -10.58 -8.09 -2.59
CA THR A 143 -9.68 -9.20 -2.93
C THR A 143 -8.24 -8.76 -3.22
N CYS A 144 -8.03 -7.50 -3.59
CA CYS A 144 -6.72 -6.96 -3.96
C CYS A 144 -5.97 -6.48 -2.71
N LYS A 145 -5.43 -7.43 -1.93
CA LYS A 145 -4.86 -7.14 -0.62
C LYS A 145 -3.55 -7.85 -0.33
N LEU A 146 -2.81 -7.28 0.61
CA LEU A 146 -1.62 -7.89 1.21
C LEU A 146 -1.84 -8.05 2.70
N THR A 147 -1.79 -9.28 3.21
CA THR A 147 -1.90 -9.54 4.64
C THR A 147 -0.52 -9.65 5.27
N TYR A 148 -0.26 -8.84 6.29
CA TYR A 148 0.92 -8.91 7.15
C TYR A 148 0.61 -9.69 8.42
N THR A 149 1.41 -10.72 8.71
CA THR A 149 1.34 -11.46 9.96
C THR A 149 2.64 -11.25 10.74
N ALA A 150 2.53 -10.66 11.94
CA ALA A 150 3.66 -10.41 12.81
C ALA A 150 4.35 -11.72 13.25
N ALA A 151 5.59 -11.61 13.75
CA ALA A 151 6.33 -12.77 14.24
C ALA A 151 5.61 -13.42 15.45
N ALA A 152 5.42 -14.74 15.39
CA ALA A 152 4.70 -15.47 16.43
C ALA A 152 5.61 -16.01 17.56
N SER A 153 6.92 -16.06 17.34
CA SER A 153 7.90 -16.55 18.32
C SER A 153 9.29 -15.98 18.06
N ALA A 154 10.19 -16.08 19.05
CA ALA A 154 11.59 -15.71 18.89
C ALA A 154 12.24 -16.50 17.75
N GLY A 155 12.88 -15.79 16.81
CA GLY A 155 13.50 -16.39 15.62
C GLY A 155 12.53 -16.73 14.47
N ALA A 156 11.22 -16.55 14.65
CA ALA A 156 10.27 -16.62 13.53
C ALA A 156 10.24 -15.27 12.80
N LEU A 157 10.28 -15.31 11.47
CA LEU A 157 10.13 -14.12 10.64
C LEU A 157 8.65 -13.75 10.51
N PRO A 158 8.31 -12.45 10.44
CA PRO A 158 6.98 -12.03 10.03
C PRO A 158 6.71 -12.51 8.60
N THR A 159 5.46 -12.87 8.33
CA THR A 159 5.05 -13.44 7.05
C THR A 159 4.07 -12.53 6.32
N PHE A 160 3.99 -12.74 5.01
CA PHE A 160 3.11 -12.01 4.13
C PHE A 160 2.29 -13.01 3.34
N SER A 161 1.03 -12.67 3.03
CA SER A 161 0.22 -13.45 2.09
C SER A 161 0.87 -13.50 0.70
N ALA A 162 0.40 -14.44 -0.12
CA ALA A 162 0.68 -14.40 -1.55
C ALA A 162 0.12 -13.09 -2.13
N ILE A 163 0.84 -12.52 -3.10
CA ILE A 163 0.34 -11.37 -3.86
C ILE A 163 -0.82 -11.85 -4.73
N PRO A 164 -1.97 -11.17 -4.73
CA PRO A 164 -3.12 -11.55 -5.53
C PRO A 164 -2.82 -11.47 -7.03
N ALA A 165 -3.61 -12.17 -7.84
CA ALA A 165 -3.50 -12.06 -9.29
C ALA A 165 -4.02 -10.69 -9.75
N ALA A 166 -3.55 -10.21 -10.90
CA ALA A 166 -4.01 -8.95 -11.48
C ALA A 166 -5.50 -8.96 -11.89
N THR A 167 -6.18 -10.10 -11.86
CA THR A 167 -7.63 -10.22 -12.08
C THR A 167 -8.44 -10.06 -10.79
N ASP A 168 -7.80 -10.24 -9.64
CA ASP A 168 -8.37 -9.98 -8.31
C ASP A 168 -8.15 -8.51 -7.88
N CYS A 169 -7.49 -7.74 -8.74
CA CYS A 169 -7.13 -6.32 -8.66
C CYS A 169 -7.65 -5.57 -9.90
#